data_AF-A0A7S1VR45-F1
#
_entry.id   AF-A0A7S1VR45-F1
#
_cell.length_a   1.000
_cell.length_b   1.000
_cell.length_c   1.000
_cell.angle_alpha   90.00
_cell.angle_beta   90.00
_cell.angle_gamma   90.00
#
_symmetry.space_group_name_H-M   'P 1'
#
loop_
_entity.id
_entity.type
_entity.pdbx_description
1 polymer ?
#
loop_
_entity_poly.entity_id
_entity_poly.type
_entity_poly.pdbx_seq_one_letter_code
_entity_poly.pdbx_strand_id
1 'polypeptide(L)'
;MYPLPAFVQVHPFPSLLNSLVVRSIFKMSPLLVTTPALTNLIVKSLPTATVGNLCMGIGYGSGVVGQAGGTRGGMVDLLLVSSESSDLVRAIAQPGVVQEQLWRQWNERVMHFSPFLEWQGTSVKVGIVSEHLAIRDATNWHFLSFAGRMHKPTVEAVRCHSAPLAAALHANLVGALSLALLRQPLSQRHVAWSTLVPDLVRLSYDGDIRRTLGAERADKVTAIAGPQASLFPAYYADAVRTLGLRPHRWTVEREAVGEVAAARAHLVQLLNHIPIAPAGWRARVAWCNTLEEVEQVRQTTVETMLATARRRVRLSSTRQLVYSTFSVGPAKSLRYALEKLKKGVLSGMVRG
;
A
#
# COMPACT_ATOMS: atom_id res chain seq x y z
N MET A 1 -13.33 -25.81 30.95
CA MET A 1 -13.96 -25.59 29.64
C MET A 1 -14.55 -24.19 29.64
N TYR A 2 -13.91 -23.25 28.96
CA TYR A 2 -14.44 -21.89 28.77
C TYR A 2 -15.23 -21.85 27.45
N PRO A 3 -16.39 -21.16 27.39
CA PRO A 3 -17.19 -21.11 26.17
C PRO A 3 -16.54 -20.20 25.12
N LEU A 4 -16.58 -20.62 23.86
CA LEU A 4 -16.20 -19.82 22.70
C LEU A 4 -17.16 -18.61 22.56
N PRO A 5 -16.66 -17.41 22.25
CA PRO A 5 -17.53 -16.26 22.04
C PRO A 5 -18.33 -16.40 20.73
N ALA A 6 -19.60 -16.02 20.81
CA ALA A 6 -20.58 -16.10 19.75
C ALA A 6 -20.16 -15.37 18.47
N PHE A 7 -20.50 -15.97 17.33
CA PHE A 7 -20.38 -15.38 16.00
C PHE A 7 -21.06 -14.01 15.95
N VAL A 8 -20.27 -12.96 15.70
CA VAL A 8 -20.78 -11.64 15.33
C VAL A 8 -21.44 -11.77 13.95
N GLN A 9 -22.75 -11.56 13.89
CA GLN A 9 -23.49 -11.45 12.63
C GLN A 9 -22.89 -10.33 11.78
N VAL A 10 -22.36 -10.69 10.61
CA VAL A 10 -21.91 -9.75 9.59
C VAL A 10 -23.16 -9.17 8.92
N HIS A 11 -23.53 -7.94 9.27
CA HIS A 11 -24.57 -7.21 8.54
C HIS A 11 -24.08 -6.89 7.11
N PRO A 12 -24.95 -6.96 6.10
CA PRO A 12 -24.60 -6.62 4.72
C PRO A 12 -24.21 -5.13 4.62
N PHE A 13 -23.07 -4.87 3.98
CA PHE A 13 -22.56 -3.53 3.67
C PHE A 13 -23.62 -2.70 2.92
N PRO A 14 -24.02 -1.51 3.42
CA PRO A 14 -24.74 -0.55 2.61
C PRO A 14 -23.80 0.10 1.61
N SER A 15 -24.26 0.16 0.35
CA SER A 15 -23.65 0.88 -0.77
C SER A 15 -23.34 2.34 -0.43
N LEU A 16 -22.06 2.69 -0.26
CA LEU A 16 -21.62 4.05 0.03
C LEU A 16 -20.84 4.65 -1.15
N LEU A 17 -21.59 5.08 -2.17
CA LEU A 17 -21.19 6.16 -3.07
C LEU A 17 -22.39 7.09 -3.25
N ASN A 18 -22.74 7.84 -2.19
CA ASN A 18 -23.71 8.94 -2.31
C ASN A 18 -23.03 10.19 -2.88
N SER A 19 -23.74 10.83 -3.81
CA SER A 19 -23.23 11.55 -4.98
C SER A 19 -22.82 13.01 -4.78
N LEU A 20 -22.66 13.48 -3.54
CA LEU A 20 -22.38 14.89 -3.25
C LEU A 20 -20.92 15.17 -2.82
N VAL A 21 -20.28 14.26 -2.09
CA VAL A 21 -18.86 14.42 -1.69
C VAL A 21 -17.92 14.22 -2.87
N VAL A 22 -18.27 13.30 -3.78
CA VAL A 22 -17.52 13.02 -5.00
C VAL A 22 -17.44 14.27 -5.88
N ARG A 23 -18.53 15.02 -6.07
CA ARG A 23 -18.55 16.18 -6.98
C ARG A 23 -17.69 17.37 -6.53
N SER A 24 -17.47 17.55 -5.23
CA SER A 24 -16.65 18.67 -4.72
C SER A 24 -15.14 18.40 -4.77
N ILE A 25 -14.70 17.14 -4.79
CA ILE A 25 -13.26 16.77 -4.85
C ILE A 25 -12.71 16.90 -6.28
N PHE A 26 -13.57 16.83 -7.30
CA PHE A 26 -13.18 16.83 -8.71
C PHE A 26 -12.67 18.17 -9.27
N LYS A 27 -12.68 19.28 -8.52
CA LYS A 27 -12.13 20.56 -8.99
C LYS A 27 -10.59 20.66 -8.92
N MET A 28 -9.89 19.67 -8.35
CA MET A 28 -8.41 19.61 -8.35
C MET A 28 -7.89 18.16 -8.44
N SER A 29 -8.42 17.36 -9.38
CA SER A 29 -8.07 15.93 -9.46
C SER A 29 -6.63 15.69 -9.92
N PRO A 30 -5.77 15.05 -9.11
CA PRO A 30 -4.42 14.64 -9.52
C PRO A 30 -4.44 13.39 -10.42
N LEU A 31 -5.60 12.86 -10.79
CA LEU A 31 -5.72 11.66 -11.62
C LEU A 31 -5.40 12.00 -13.08
N LEU A 32 -4.51 11.22 -13.70
CA LEU A 32 -4.16 11.33 -15.11
C LEU A 32 -4.95 10.36 -15.99
N VAL A 33 -5.40 9.24 -15.41
CA VAL A 33 -6.19 8.21 -16.12
C VAL A 33 -7.43 7.89 -15.28
N THR A 34 -8.57 7.75 -15.94
CA THR A 34 -9.86 7.46 -15.31
C THR A 34 -10.07 5.96 -15.11
N THR A 35 -10.93 5.58 -14.16
CA THR A 35 -11.33 4.18 -13.95
C THR A 35 -11.83 3.52 -15.24
N PRO A 36 -12.78 4.09 -16.02
CA PRO A 36 -13.26 3.44 -17.25
C PRO A 36 -12.15 3.21 -18.28
N ALA A 37 -11.18 4.12 -18.38
CA ALA A 37 -10.06 3.96 -19.30
C ALA A 37 -9.16 2.77 -18.90
N LEU A 38 -8.86 2.62 -17.60
CA LEU A 38 -8.09 1.47 -17.10
C LEU A 38 -8.86 0.15 -17.23
N THR A 39 -10.16 0.15 -16.93
CA THR A 39 -11.02 -1.02 -17.10
C THR A 39 -11.02 -1.49 -18.56
N ASN A 40 -11.26 -0.57 -19.50
CA ASN A 40 -11.26 -0.87 -20.93
C ASN A 40 -9.91 -1.38 -21.41
N LEU A 41 -8.81 -0.82 -20.90
CA LEU A 41 -7.47 -1.27 -21.24
C LEU A 41 -7.25 -2.73 -20.82
N ILE A 42 -7.66 -3.11 -19.59
CA ILE A 42 -7.53 -4.48 -19.09
C ILE A 42 -8.43 -5.44 -19.89
N VAL A 43 -9.71 -5.10 -20.05
CA VAL A 43 -10.71 -5.98 -20.69
C VAL A 43 -10.39 -6.23 -22.16
N LYS A 44 -9.86 -5.24 -22.89
CA LYS A 44 -9.50 -5.39 -24.31
C LYS A 44 -8.15 -6.06 -24.54
N SER A 45 -7.32 -6.20 -23.52
CA SER A 45 -5.95 -6.71 -23.65
C SER A 45 -5.74 -8.09 -23.05
N LEU A 46 -6.72 -8.62 -22.31
CA LEU A 46 -6.66 -9.95 -21.71
C LEU A 46 -7.80 -10.84 -22.24
N PRO A 47 -7.57 -12.17 -22.32
CA PRO A 47 -8.64 -13.12 -22.61
C PRO A 47 -9.80 -13.01 -21.61
N THR A 48 -11.03 -13.20 -22.06
CA THR A 48 -12.24 -13.09 -21.23
C THR A 48 -12.19 -13.99 -19.99
N ALA A 49 -11.70 -15.24 -20.14
CA ALA A 49 -11.53 -16.16 -19.03
C ALA A 49 -10.55 -15.62 -17.97
N THR A 50 -9.44 -15.02 -18.41
CA THR A 50 -8.46 -14.39 -17.52
C THR A 50 -9.04 -13.19 -16.79
N VAL A 51 -9.83 -12.35 -17.47
CA VAL A 51 -10.55 -11.23 -16.85
C VAL A 51 -11.53 -11.73 -15.80
N GLY A 52 -12.25 -12.83 -16.08
CA GLY A 52 -13.19 -13.46 -15.15
C GLY A 52 -12.54 -13.94 -13.84
N ASN A 53 -11.25 -14.26 -13.86
CA ASN A 53 -10.50 -14.71 -12.68
C ASN A 53 -9.89 -13.56 -11.86
N LEU A 54 -10.00 -12.30 -12.31
CA LEU A 54 -9.48 -11.15 -11.58
C LEU A 54 -10.35 -10.85 -10.36
N CYS A 55 -9.77 -10.86 -9.16
CA CYS A 55 -10.44 -10.49 -7.91
C CYS A 55 -10.43 -8.97 -7.67
N MET A 56 -9.41 -8.28 -8.17
CA MET A 56 -9.25 -6.83 -8.09
C MET A 56 -8.21 -6.36 -9.12
N GLY A 57 -8.34 -5.13 -9.61
CA GLY A 57 -7.35 -4.50 -10.49
C GLY A 57 -7.25 -3.02 -10.18
N ILE A 58 -6.03 -2.49 -10.14
CA ILE A 58 -5.78 -1.09 -9.84
C ILE A 58 -4.75 -0.49 -10.80
N GLY A 59 -4.89 0.80 -11.07
CA GLY A 59 -3.86 1.64 -11.66
C GLY A 59 -3.14 2.46 -10.60
N TYR A 60 -1.85 2.69 -10.81
CA TYR A 60 -1.03 3.48 -9.92
C TYR A 60 0.18 4.14 -10.60
N GLY A 61 0.98 4.85 -9.79
CA GLY A 61 2.23 5.46 -10.23
C GLY A 61 1.99 6.76 -11.00
N SER A 62 3.09 7.37 -11.46
CA SER A 62 3.07 8.68 -12.10
C SER A 62 2.33 8.73 -13.44
N GLY A 63 2.06 7.58 -14.07
CA GLY A 63 1.25 7.48 -15.29
C GLY A 63 -0.25 7.48 -15.04
N VAL A 64 -0.69 7.19 -13.80
CA VAL A 64 -2.13 7.10 -13.42
C VAL A 64 -2.52 8.20 -12.45
N VAL A 65 -1.63 8.55 -11.51
CA VAL A 65 -1.81 9.61 -10.52
C VAL A 65 -0.60 10.54 -10.61
N GLY A 66 -0.86 11.82 -10.92
CA GLY A 66 0.15 12.86 -11.07
C GLY A 66 1.11 12.95 -9.88
N GLN A 67 2.40 13.11 -10.17
CA GLN A 67 3.46 13.36 -9.21
C GLN A 67 4.21 14.63 -9.60
N ALA A 68 4.79 15.34 -8.63
CA ALA A 68 5.52 16.57 -8.88
C ALA A 68 6.71 16.29 -9.83
N GLY A 69 6.75 16.98 -10.97
CA GLY A 69 7.79 16.82 -11.99
C GLY A 69 7.63 15.60 -12.92
N GLY A 70 6.48 14.92 -12.93
CA GLY A 70 6.19 13.84 -13.88
C GLY A 70 5.72 14.35 -15.24
N THR A 71 6.26 13.83 -16.34
CA THR A 71 5.77 14.09 -17.69
C THR A 71 4.45 13.35 -17.97
N ARG A 72 3.50 14.01 -18.64
CA ARG A 72 2.36 13.32 -19.28
C ARG A 72 2.92 12.36 -20.35
N GLY A 73 2.45 11.10 -20.38
CA GLY A 73 2.93 10.08 -21.32
C GLY A 73 3.87 9.01 -20.75
N GLY A 74 3.96 8.85 -19.42
CA GLY A 74 4.69 7.75 -18.79
C GLY A 74 3.94 6.41 -18.83
N MET A 75 4.68 5.30 -18.78
CA MET A 75 4.15 3.94 -18.67
C MET A 75 3.08 3.81 -17.57
N VAL A 76 1.95 3.20 -17.90
CA VAL A 76 0.85 2.95 -16.97
C VAL A 76 1.22 1.77 -16.07
N ASP A 77 1.25 1.98 -14.76
CA ASP A 77 1.50 0.89 -13.80
C ASP A 77 0.16 0.30 -13.35
N LEU A 78 -0.04 -1.00 -13.63
CA LEU A 78 -1.18 -1.78 -13.18
C LEU A 78 -0.75 -2.79 -12.12
N LEU A 79 -1.67 -3.12 -11.21
CA LEU A 79 -1.54 -4.26 -10.31
C LEU A 79 -2.85 -5.04 -10.32
N LEU A 80 -2.75 -6.32 -10.67
CA LEU A 80 -3.87 -7.23 -10.83
C LEU A 80 -3.78 -8.35 -9.79
N VAL A 81 -4.88 -8.56 -9.07
CA VAL A 81 -5.07 -9.66 -8.14
C VAL A 81 -5.96 -10.69 -8.82
N SER A 82 -5.50 -11.94 -8.87
CA SER A 82 -6.23 -13.03 -9.53
C SER A 82 -6.36 -14.23 -8.58
N SER A 83 -7.50 -14.93 -8.64
CA SER A 83 -7.67 -16.24 -8.02
C SER A 83 -6.82 -17.28 -8.75
N GLU A 84 -6.75 -17.18 -10.08
CA GLU A 84 -5.91 -18.00 -10.96
C GLU A 84 -4.79 -17.16 -11.57
N SER A 85 -3.76 -16.86 -10.77
CA SER A 85 -2.66 -16.00 -11.21
C SER A 85 -1.78 -16.62 -12.30
N SER A 86 -1.76 -17.95 -12.43
CA SER A 86 -0.99 -18.65 -13.47
C SER A 86 -1.53 -18.38 -14.87
N ASP A 87 -2.86 -18.28 -15.02
CA ASP A 87 -3.50 -17.94 -16.29
C ASP A 87 -3.17 -16.51 -16.70
N LEU A 88 -3.17 -15.60 -15.73
CA LEU A 88 -2.83 -14.21 -15.95
C LEU A 88 -1.36 -14.06 -16.36
N VAL A 89 -0.44 -14.80 -15.74
CA VAL A 89 0.97 -14.81 -16.15
C VAL A 89 1.14 -15.34 -17.57
N ARG A 90 0.45 -16.43 -17.93
CA ARG A 90 0.47 -16.96 -19.30
C ARG A 90 -0.09 -15.97 -20.32
N ALA A 91 -1.18 -15.28 -19.98
CA ALA A 91 -1.83 -14.31 -20.86
C ALA A 91 -0.94 -13.09 -21.15
N ILE A 92 -0.05 -12.71 -20.24
CA ILE A 92 0.87 -11.58 -20.42
C ILE A 92 2.30 -12.01 -20.76
N ALA A 93 2.52 -13.31 -20.97
CA ALA A 93 3.85 -13.85 -21.17
C ALA A 93 4.48 -13.31 -22.46
N GLN A 94 5.73 -12.85 -22.38
CA GLN A 94 6.45 -12.38 -23.56
C GLN A 94 7.26 -13.53 -24.19
N PRO A 95 7.34 -13.61 -25.54
CA PRO A 95 8.15 -14.63 -26.22
C PRO A 95 9.62 -14.62 -25.76
N GLY A 96 10.19 -15.81 -25.58
CA GLY A 96 11.61 -15.98 -25.17
C GLY A 96 11.89 -15.79 -23.68
N VAL A 97 10.86 -15.65 -22.85
CA VAL A 97 11.00 -15.48 -21.41
C VAL A 97 10.45 -16.71 -20.67
N VAL A 98 11.24 -17.28 -19.75
CA VAL A 98 10.86 -18.46 -18.92
C VAL A 98 9.87 -18.10 -17.79
N GLN A 99 8.96 -17.17 -18.07
CA GLN A 99 8.05 -16.54 -17.11
C GLN A 99 7.16 -17.56 -16.41
N GLU A 100 6.62 -18.55 -17.13
CA GLU A 100 5.74 -19.55 -16.54
C GLU A 100 6.49 -20.53 -15.62
N GLN A 101 7.67 -21.00 -16.01
CA GLN A 101 8.47 -21.92 -15.19
C GLN A 101 9.03 -21.23 -13.94
N LEU A 102 9.53 -20.00 -14.09
CA LEU A 102 9.94 -19.17 -12.95
C LEU A 102 8.75 -18.79 -12.08
N TRP A 103 7.59 -18.50 -12.66
CA TRP A 103 6.37 -18.28 -11.89
C TRP A 103 6.02 -19.53 -11.12
N ARG A 104 5.93 -20.73 -11.70
CA ARG A 104 5.64 -21.97 -10.95
C ARG A 104 6.60 -22.21 -9.77
N GLN A 105 7.88 -21.82 -9.89
CA GLN A 105 8.87 -21.97 -8.81
C GLN A 105 8.82 -20.86 -7.73
N TRP A 106 8.38 -19.66 -8.09
CA TRP A 106 8.38 -18.47 -7.23
C TRP A 106 6.99 -17.94 -6.87
N ASN A 107 5.95 -18.52 -7.46
CA ASN A 107 4.55 -18.28 -7.16
C ASN A 107 4.38 -18.51 -5.66
N GLU A 108 3.57 -17.67 -5.02
CA GLU A 108 3.39 -17.64 -3.56
C GLU A 108 4.51 -16.99 -2.72
N ARG A 109 5.60 -16.51 -3.33
CA ARG A 109 6.71 -15.90 -2.59
C ARG A 109 6.96 -14.42 -2.92
N VAL A 110 6.58 -13.97 -4.11
CA VAL A 110 6.79 -12.60 -4.58
C VAL A 110 5.68 -12.17 -5.56
N MET A 111 5.46 -10.87 -5.66
CA MET A 111 4.69 -10.28 -6.75
C MET A 111 5.53 -10.31 -8.04
N HIS A 112 4.92 -10.69 -9.16
CA HIS A 112 5.57 -10.63 -10.48
C HIS A 112 5.28 -9.29 -11.14
N PHE A 113 6.27 -8.73 -11.84
CA PHE A 113 6.08 -7.52 -12.64
C PHE A 113 6.60 -7.76 -14.06
N SER A 114 5.73 -7.54 -15.04
CA SER A 114 6.05 -7.55 -16.46
C SER A 114 6.01 -6.11 -17.00
N PRO A 115 7.16 -5.44 -17.18
CA PRO A 115 7.24 -4.11 -17.77
C PRO A 115 7.19 -4.14 -19.30
N PHE A 116 6.91 -2.99 -19.91
CA PHE A 116 6.95 -2.75 -21.35
C PHE A 116 6.01 -3.66 -22.17
N LEU A 117 4.83 -3.96 -21.62
CA LEU A 117 3.74 -4.54 -22.38
C LEU A 117 3.08 -3.44 -23.21
N GLU A 118 2.71 -3.74 -24.44
CA GLU A 118 1.99 -2.80 -25.30
C GLU A 118 0.52 -3.23 -25.37
N TRP A 119 -0.36 -2.50 -24.70
CA TRP A 119 -1.78 -2.75 -24.63
C TRP A 119 -2.54 -1.60 -25.29
N GLN A 120 -3.20 -1.87 -26.42
CA GLN A 120 -3.99 -0.86 -27.13
C GLN A 120 -3.19 0.43 -27.45
N GLY A 121 -1.91 0.30 -27.85
CA GLY A 121 -1.01 1.42 -28.12
C GLY A 121 -0.52 2.17 -26.87
N THR A 122 -0.76 1.63 -25.67
CA THR A 122 -0.29 2.16 -24.40
C THR A 122 0.79 1.25 -23.82
N SER A 123 1.90 1.84 -23.40
CA SER A 123 2.94 1.10 -22.68
C SER A 123 2.53 0.88 -21.23
N VAL A 124 2.50 -0.39 -20.79
CA VAL A 124 2.00 -0.82 -19.48
C VAL A 124 3.04 -1.66 -18.75
N LYS A 125 3.12 -1.49 -17.43
CA LYS A 125 3.75 -2.45 -16.52
C LYS A 125 2.68 -3.13 -15.70
N VAL A 126 2.55 -4.44 -15.82
CA VAL A 126 1.56 -5.23 -15.09
C VAL A 126 2.23 -5.95 -13.92
N GLY A 127 1.80 -5.61 -12.71
CA GLY A 127 2.04 -6.40 -11.51
C GLY A 127 0.98 -7.49 -11.37
N ILE A 128 1.39 -8.72 -11.03
CA ILE A 128 0.51 -9.84 -10.72
C ILE A 128 0.76 -10.30 -9.29
N VAL A 129 -0.33 -10.56 -8.57
CA VAL A 129 -0.32 -11.19 -7.25
C VAL A 129 -1.50 -12.16 -7.15
N SER A 130 -1.28 -13.33 -6.55
CA SER A 130 -2.41 -14.23 -6.24
C SER A 130 -3.22 -13.66 -5.08
N GLU A 131 -4.52 -13.94 -5.07
CA GLU A 131 -5.41 -13.47 -4.00
C GLU A 131 -4.93 -13.89 -2.60
N HIS A 132 -4.53 -15.15 -2.44
CA HIS A 132 -3.98 -15.65 -1.18
C HIS A 132 -2.79 -14.82 -0.68
N LEU A 133 -1.86 -14.44 -1.58
CA LEU A 133 -0.72 -13.59 -1.19
C LEU A 133 -1.13 -12.16 -0.89
N ALA A 134 -2.06 -11.61 -1.64
CA ALA A 134 -2.59 -10.28 -1.40
C ALA A 134 -3.22 -10.19 -0.01
N ILE A 135 -4.06 -11.17 0.36
CA ILE A 135 -4.66 -11.30 1.70
C ILE A 135 -3.57 -11.48 2.74
N ARG A 136 -2.64 -12.43 2.56
CA ARG A 136 -1.58 -12.70 3.53
C ARG A 136 -0.74 -11.46 3.82
N ASP A 137 -0.38 -10.71 2.78
CA ASP A 137 0.43 -9.51 2.93
C ASP A 137 -0.38 -8.36 3.57
N ALA A 138 -1.62 -8.14 3.14
CA ALA A 138 -2.48 -7.09 3.69
C ALA A 138 -2.82 -7.32 5.17
N THR A 139 -3.08 -8.57 5.57
CA THR A 139 -3.42 -8.92 6.95
C THR A 139 -2.19 -8.97 7.85
N ASN A 140 -1.05 -9.47 7.38
CA ASN A 140 0.10 -9.79 8.26
C ASN A 140 1.35 -8.94 8.03
N TRP A 141 1.35 -8.08 7.01
CA TRP A 141 2.54 -7.33 6.56
C TRP A 141 3.76 -8.24 6.34
N HIS A 142 3.51 -9.41 5.76
CA HIS A 142 4.53 -10.45 5.58
C HIS A 142 5.65 -10.00 4.63
N PHE A 143 5.33 -9.14 3.66
CA PHE A 143 6.24 -8.61 2.65
C PHE A 143 6.23 -7.08 2.56
N LEU A 144 5.10 -6.43 2.85
CA LEU A 144 4.84 -5.00 2.66
C LEU A 144 4.96 -4.50 1.21
N SER A 145 5.03 -5.40 0.23
CA SER A 145 5.06 -5.03 -1.19
C SER A 145 3.66 -4.74 -1.74
N PHE A 146 2.70 -5.63 -1.46
CA PHE A 146 1.30 -5.44 -1.83
C PHE A 146 0.63 -4.52 -0.81
N ALA A 147 0.72 -4.89 0.47
CA ALA A 147 0.11 -4.12 1.57
C ALA A 147 0.61 -2.66 1.58
N GLY A 148 1.91 -2.47 1.41
CA GLY A 148 2.52 -1.15 1.34
C GLY A 148 2.10 -0.33 0.12
N ARG A 149 1.82 -0.98 -1.02
CA ARG A 149 1.23 -0.30 -2.18
C ARG A 149 -0.19 0.17 -1.86
N MET A 150 -0.95 -0.62 -1.11
CA MET A 150 -2.33 -0.33 -0.69
C MET A 150 -2.40 0.70 0.46
N HIS A 151 -1.29 1.12 1.07
CA HIS A 151 -1.27 2.25 2.00
C HIS A 151 -1.35 3.62 1.30
N LYS A 152 -1.34 3.64 -0.03
CA LYS A 152 -1.32 4.87 -0.83
C LYS A 152 -2.52 4.89 -1.77
N PRO A 153 -3.10 6.06 -2.05
CA PRO A 153 -4.19 6.19 -3.01
C PRO A 153 -3.89 5.49 -4.35
N THR A 154 -4.89 4.77 -4.84
CA THR A 154 -4.89 4.00 -6.10
C THR A 154 -6.15 4.33 -6.90
N VAL A 155 -6.11 4.11 -8.20
CA VAL A 155 -7.30 4.18 -9.05
C VAL A 155 -7.81 2.77 -9.24
N GLU A 156 -9.03 2.49 -8.81
CA GLU A 156 -9.67 1.21 -9.06
C GLU A 156 -9.92 1.05 -10.57
N ALA A 157 -9.52 -0.09 -11.13
CA ALA A 157 -9.71 -0.45 -12.53
C ALA A 157 -10.63 -1.68 -12.68
N VAL A 158 -10.52 -2.64 -11.76
CA VAL A 158 -11.46 -3.75 -11.58
C VAL A 158 -11.83 -3.77 -10.11
N ARG A 159 -13.12 -3.62 -9.82
CA ARG A 159 -13.63 -3.53 -8.46
C ARG A 159 -13.34 -4.81 -7.68
N CYS A 160 -12.93 -4.65 -6.43
CA CYS A 160 -12.74 -5.79 -5.55
C CYS A 160 -14.07 -6.50 -5.28
N HIS A 161 -14.19 -7.76 -5.69
CA HIS A 161 -15.38 -8.59 -5.43
C HIS A 161 -15.12 -9.75 -4.45
N SER A 162 -13.85 -9.94 -4.05
CA SER A 162 -13.49 -10.87 -2.98
C SER A 162 -13.72 -10.23 -1.60
N ALA A 163 -14.66 -10.79 -0.83
CA ALA A 163 -14.94 -10.34 0.53
C ALA A 163 -13.74 -10.53 1.49
N PRO A 164 -12.99 -11.67 1.48
CA PRO A 164 -11.78 -11.82 2.28
C PRO A 164 -10.71 -10.79 1.94
N LEU A 165 -10.50 -10.48 0.66
CA LEU A 165 -9.55 -9.46 0.22
C LEU A 165 -9.99 -8.06 0.66
N ALA A 166 -11.27 -7.71 0.50
CA ALA A 166 -11.79 -6.42 0.94
C ALA A 166 -11.60 -6.21 2.45
N ALA A 167 -11.88 -7.24 3.26
CA ALA A 167 -11.65 -7.19 4.71
C ALA A 167 -10.16 -7.01 5.05
N ALA A 168 -9.27 -7.72 4.36
CA ALA A 168 -7.82 -7.59 4.54
C ALA A 168 -7.31 -6.20 4.14
N LEU A 169 -7.82 -5.62 3.05
CA LEU A 169 -7.49 -4.25 2.62
C LEU A 169 -7.92 -3.20 3.64
N HIS A 170 -9.11 -3.34 4.22
CA HIS A 170 -9.58 -2.45 5.28
C HIS A 170 -8.70 -2.55 6.53
N ALA A 171 -8.46 -3.78 7.02
CA ALA A 171 -7.57 -4.02 8.16
C ALA A 171 -6.17 -3.44 7.93
N ASN A 172 -5.66 -3.55 6.70
CA ASN A 172 -4.37 -3.00 6.29
C ASN A 172 -4.34 -1.46 6.41
N LEU A 173 -5.39 -0.75 6.00
CA LEU A 173 -5.49 0.71 6.15
C LEU A 173 -5.62 1.11 7.62
N VAL A 174 -6.44 0.41 8.40
CA VAL A 174 -6.58 0.64 9.84
C VAL A 174 -5.22 0.47 10.54
N GLY A 175 -4.50 -0.63 10.28
CA GLY A 175 -3.18 -0.86 10.85
C GLY A 175 -2.14 0.18 10.44
N ALA A 176 -2.14 0.62 9.18
CA ALA A 176 -1.22 1.65 8.70
C ALA A 176 -1.50 3.00 9.38
N LEU A 177 -2.77 3.40 9.48
CA LEU A 177 -3.17 4.62 10.16
C LEU A 177 -2.86 4.55 11.66
N SER A 178 -3.14 3.42 12.32
CA SER A 178 -2.77 3.20 13.72
C SER A 178 -1.28 3.37 13.95
N LEU A 179 -0.42 2.80 13.11
CA LEU A 179 1.03 2.96 13.24
C LEU A 179 1.48 4.40 12.98
N ALA A 180 0.93 5.09 11.97
CA ALA A 180 1.23 6.50 11.72
C ALA A 180 0.78 7.40 12.88
N LEU A 181 -0.36 7.09 13.49
CA LEU A 181 -0.86 7.80 14.67
C LEU A 181 0.05 7.53 15.87
N LEU A 182 0.43 6.27 16.11
CA LEU A 182 1.33 5.90 17.19
C LEU A 182 2.70 6.55 17.08
N ARG A 183 3.13 7.02 15.91
CA ARG A 183 4.39 7.77 15.78
C ARG A 183 4.34 9.17 16.39
N GLN A 184 3.15 9.74 16.53
CA GLN A 184 2.97 11.07 17.12
C GLN A 184 2.93 10.97 18.65
N PRO A 185 3.36 12.01 19.38
CA PRO A 185 3.26 12.07 20.84
C PRO A 185 1.82 11.88 21.32
N LEU A 186 1.61 11.20 22.45
CA LEU A 186 0.26 11.02 23.03
C LEU A 186 -0.40 12.34 23.45
N SER A 187 0.40 13.34 23.79
CA SER A 187 -0.08 14.69 24.11
C SER A 187 -0.67 15.42 22.89
N GLN A 188 -0.39 14.97 21.67
CA GLN A 188 -0.85 15.63 20.46
C GLN A 188 -2.27 15.19 20.09
N ARG A 189 -3.26 15.98 20.54
CA ARG A 189 -4.69 15.73 20.30
C ARG A 189 -5.10 15.84 18.82
N HIS A 190 -4.55 16.81 18.11
CA HIS A 190 -4.87 17.07 16.70
C HIS A 190 -3.67 16.75 15.83
N VAL A 191 -3.86 15.81 14.89
CA VAL A 191 -2.79 15.41 13.96
C VAL A 191 -3.21 15.71 12.54
N ALA A 192 -2.43 16.56 11.86
CA ALA A 192 -2.71 16.92 10.48
C ALA A 192 -2.38 15.78 9.51
N TRP A 193 -3.13 15.70 8.41
CA TRP A 193 -2.81 14.77 7.32
C TRP A 193 -1.43 15.05 6.71
N SER A 194 -0.97 16.29 6.69
CA SER A 194 0.40 16.64 6.27
C SER A 194 1.49 15.96 7.10
N THR A 195 1.20 15.62 8.35
CA THR A 195 2.09 14.84 9.23
C THR A 195 1.94 13.33 9.02
N LEU A 196 0.71 12.85 8.84
CA LEU A 196 0.43 11.41 8.68
C LEU A 196 0.85 10.86 7.32
N VAL A 197 0.63 11.59 6.23
CA VAL A 197 0.89 11.12 4.86
C VAL A 197 2.35 10.71 4.65
N PRO A 198 3.36 11.52 5.02
CA PRO A 198 4.76 11.08 4.92
C PRO A 198 5.03 9.79 5.68
N ASP A 199 4.42 9.62 6.85
CA ASP A 199 4.62 8.43 7.68
C ASP A 199 3.98 7.18 7.07
N LEU A 200 2.78 7.29 6.51
CA LEU A 200 2.12 6.22 5.75
C LEU A 200 2.93 5.80 4.53
N VAL A 201 3.47 6.78 3.76
CA VAL A 201 4.30 6.48 2.59
C VAL A 201 5.59 5.75 3.00
N ARG A 202 6.24 6.19 4.09
CA ARG A 202 7.51 5.62 4.59
C ARG A 202 7.41 4.15 5.01
N LEU A 203 6.26 3.68 5.50
CA LEU A 203 6.08 2.27 5.96
C LEU A 203 6.47 1.23 4.90
N SER A 204 6.29 1.58 3.63
CA SER A 204 6.53 0.71 2.48
C SER A 204 7.75 1.10 1.65
N TYR A 205 8.49 2.12 2.10
CA TYR A 205 9.59 2.72 1.37
C TYR A 205 10.91 2.63 2.14
N ASP A 206 10.86 2.76 3.46
CA ASP A 206 12.02 2.57 4.32
C ASP A 206 12.44 1.09 4.27
N GLY A 207 13.69 0.84 3.87
CA GLY A 207 14.23 -0.50 3.71
C GLY A 207 14.15 -1.08 2.28
N ASP A 208 13.54 -0.38 1.30
CA ASP A 208 13.58 -0.82 -0.10
C ASP A 208 15.03 -0.80 -0.62
N ILE A 209 15.54 -1.96 -1.06
CA ILE A 209 16.93 -2.08 -1.51
C ILE A 209 17.22 -1.18 -2.73
N ARG A 210 16.21 -0.88 -3.55
CA ARG A 210 16.37 -0.01 -4.73
C ARG A 210 16.66 1.43 -4.33
N ARG A 211 16.19 1.87 -3.16
CA ARG A 211 16.53 3.18 -2.59
C ARG A 211 17.97 3.18 -2.10
N THR A 212 18.41 2.15 -1.37
CA THR A 212 19.78 2.03 -0.85
C THR A 212 20.82 1.98 -1.98
N LEU A 213 20.45 1.40 -3.13
CA LEU A 213 21.28 1.33 -4.32
C LEU A 213 21.22 2.59 -5.21
N GLY A 214 20.50 3.64 -4.81
CA GLY A 214 20.36 4.88 -5.61
C GLY A 214 19.52 4.75 -6.88
N ALA A 215 18.86 3.61 -7.10
CA ALA A 215 17.98 3.35 -8.23
C ALA A 215 16.55 3.94 -8.04
N GLU A 216 16.33 4.64 -6.93
CA GLU A 216 15.08 5.31 -6.61
C GLU A 216 15.32 6.69 -5.98
N ARG A 217 14.44 7.66 -6.28
CA ARG A 217 14.64 9.05 -5.84
C ARG A 217 14.59 9.19 -4.31
N ALA A 218 15.52 9.94 -3.73
CA ALA A 218 15.54 10.21 -2.28
C ALA A 218 14.33 11.01 -1.80
N ASP A 219 13.79 11.90 -2.65
CA ASP A 219 12.64 12.76 -2.37
C ASP A 219 11.28 12.10 -2.67
N LYS A 220 11.25 10.80 -2.98
CA LYS A 220 10.04 10.13 -3.45
C LYS A 220 8.90 10.17 -2.44
N VAL A 221 9.22 10.22 -1.15
CA VAL A 221 8.23 10.44 -0.09
C VAL A 221 7.53 11.78 -0.31
N THR A 222 8.28 12.88 -0.48
CA THR A 222 7.74 14.22 -0.74
C THR A 222 7.02 14.30 -2.10
N ALA A 223 7.57 13.65 -3.13
CA ALA A 223 7.00 13.62 -4.48
C ALA A 223 5.69 12.85 -4.59
N ILE A 224 5.45 11.88 -3.69
CA ILE A 224 4.16 11.17 -3.56
C ILE A 224 3.24 11.93 -2.60
N ALA A 225 3.76 12.29 -1.42
CA ALA A 225 2.99 12.90 -0.35
C ALA A 225 2.38 14.23 -0.76
N GLY A 226 3.14 15.13 -1.40
CA GLY A 226 2.64 16.46 -1.75
C GLY A 226 1.45 16.43 -2.72
N PRO A 227 1.62 15.91 -3.95
CA PRO A 227 0.57 15.91 -4.97
C PRO A 227 -0.67 15.08 -4.62
N GLN A 228 -0.52 14.05 -3.77
CA GLN A 228 -1.59 13.11 -3.43
C GLN A 228 -2.16 13.34 -2.03
N ALA A 229 -1.62 14.28 -1.23
CA ALA A 229 -2.05 14.52 0.15
C ALA A 229 -3.56 14.72 0.29
N SER A 230 -4.18 15.42 -0.67
CA SER A 230 -5.63 15.67 -0.67
C SER A 230 -6.49 14.42 -0.86
N LEU A 231 -5.93 13.33 -1.38
CA LEU A 231 -6.65 12.06 -1.57
C LEU A 231 -6.69 11.21 -0.30
N PHE A 232 -5.69 11.34 0.58
CA PHE A 232 -5.58 10.49 1.78
C PHE A 232 -6.78 10.59 2.73
N PRO A 233 -7.36 11.76 3.03
CA PRO A 233 -8.53 11.85 3.89
C PRO A 233 -9.71 11.00 3.40
N ALA A 234 -9.98 11.02 2.10
CA ALA A 234 -11.03 10.21 1.51
C ALA A 234 -10.64 8.72 1.47
N TYR A 235 -9.38 8.41 1.12
CA TYR A 235 -8.87 7.05 1.02
C TYR A 235 -8.88 6.30 2.38
N TYR A 236 -8.70 7.03 3.49
CA TYR A 236 -8.68 6.49 4.84
C TYR A 236 -9.99 6.72 5.63
N ALA A 237 -11.04 7.25 5.00
CA ALA A 237 -12.27 7.65 5.69
C ALA A 237 -12.89 6.51 6.53
N ASP A 238 -12.93 5.30 5.98
CA ASP A 238 -13.46 4.13 6.70
C ASP A 238 -12.54 3.69 7.84
N ALA A 239 -11.22 3.76 7.66
CA ALA A 239 -10.25 3.45 8.70
C ALA A 239 -10.35 4.46 9.88
N VAL A 240 -10.53 5.75 9.58
CA VAL A 240 -10.79 6.80 10.57
C VAL A 240 -12.05 6.47 11.39
N ARG A 241 -13.13 6.05 10.71
CA ARG A 241 -14.38 5.65 11.37
C ARG A 241 -14.19 4.41 12.26
N THR A 242 -13.49 3.39 11.78
CA THR A 242 -13.20 2.17 12.56
C THR A 242 -12.39 2.47 13.82
N LEU A 243 -11.48 3.44 13.77
CA LEU A 243 -10.71 3.87 14.94
C LEU A 243 -11.48 4.81 15.88
N GLY A 244 -12.74 5.14 15.59
CA GLY A 244 -13.54 6.06 16.41
C GLY A 244 -13.01 7.50 16.38
N LEU A 245 -12.19 7.85 15.39
CA LEU A 245 -11.55 9.17 15.31
C LEU A 245 -12.51 10.18 14.68
N ARG A 246 -12.46 11.43 15.13
CA ARG A 246 -13.30 12.51 14.58
C ARG A 246 -12.60 13.16 13.39
N PRO A 247 -13.05 12.95 12.14
CA PRO A 247 -12.45 13.60 10.99
C PRO A 247 -12.73 15.10 11.06
N HIS A 248 -11.67 15.89 10.97
CA HIS A 248 -11.73 17.31 10.67
C HIS A 248 -11.12 17.50 9.28
N ARG A 249 -11.50 18.56 8.57
CA ARG A 249 -11.19 18.75 7.14
C ARG A 249 -9.74 18.42 6.75
N TRP A 250 -8.78 18.68 7.64
CA TRP A 250 -7.35 18.40 7.44
C TRP A 250 -6.65 17.77 8.65
N THR A 251 -7.38 17.41 9.69
CA THR A 251 -6.84 16.85 10.93
C THR A 251 -7.65 15.66 11.40
N VAL A 252 -7.00 14.78 12.16
CA VAL A 252 -7.64 13.70 12.87
C VAL A 252 -7.52 14.03 14.36
N GLU A 253 -8.66 14.14 15.03
CA GLU A 253 -8.71 14.37 16.47
C GLU A 253 -8.72 13.04 17.23
N ARG A 254 -7.89 12.96 18.26
CA ARG A 254 -7.84 11.89 19.25
C ARG A 254 -8.46 12.38 20.57
N GLU A 255 -8.86 11.45 21.41
CA GLU A 255 -9.25 11.80 22.78
C GLU A 255 -8.05 12.37 23.55
N ALA A 256 -8.32 13.35 24.42
CA ALA A 256 -7.29 13.94 25.27
C ALA A 256 -6.82 12.90 26.29
N VAL A 257 -5.52 12.59 26.25
CA VAL A 257 -4.90 11.66 27.20
C VAL A 257 -4.40 12.46 28.40
N GLY A 258 -5.28 12.72 29.37
CA GLY A 258 -4.94 13.39 30.63
C GLY A 258 -4.55 12.43 31.75
N GLU A 259 -4.81 11.13 31.58
CA GLU A 259 -4.69 10.11 32.62
C GLU A 259 -4.01 8.85 32.10
N VAL A 260 -3.27 8.15 32.97
CA VAL A 260 -2.52 6.93 32.63
C VAL A 260 -3.44 5.82 32.13
N ALA A 261 -4.63 5.67 32.70
CA ALA A 261 -5.61 4.67 32.26
C ALA A 261 -6.05 4.92 30.81
N ALA A 262 -6.42 6.15 30.47
CA ALA A 262 -6.79 6.54 29.11
C ALA A 262 -5.62 6.37 28.13
N ALA A 263 -4.40 6.71 28.55
CA ALA A 263 -3.19 6.55 27.74
C ALA A 263 -2.94 5.09 27.35
N ARG A 264 -3.04 4.18 28.34
CA ARG A 264 -2.90 2.74 28.13
C ARG A 264 -4.00 2.20 27.22
N ALA A 265 -5.25 2.58 27.45
CA ALA A 265 -6.38 2.15 26.64
C ALA A 265 -6.21 2.57 25.17
N HIS A 266 -5.82 3.83 24.92
CA HIS A 266 -5.55 4.34 23.58
C HIS A 266 -4.42 3.58 22.88
N LEU A 267 -3.30 3.34 23.59
CA LEU A 267 -2.17 2.57 23.06
C LEU A 267 -2.58 1.14 22.73
N VAL A 268 -3.36 0.48 23.59
CA VAL A 268 -3.91 -0.87 23.36
C VAL A 268 -4.81 -0.90 22.14
N GLN A 269 -5.73 0.07 22.01
CA GLN A 269 -6.64 0.16 20.87
C GLN A 269 -5.87 0.22 19.56
N LEU A 270 -4.89 1.13 19.43
CA LEU A 270 -4.11 1.27 18.19
C LEU A 270 -3.23 0.05 17.90
N LEU A 271 -2.56 -0.50 18.92
CA LEU A 271 -1.67 -1.65 18.76
C LEU A 271 -2.42 -2.93 18.37
N ASN A 272 -3.68 -3.10 18.77
CA ASN A 272 -4.51 -4.25 18.38
C ASN A 272 -4.73 -4.34 16.86
N HIS A 273 -4.58 -3.24 16.13
CA HIS A 273 -4.76 -3.21 14.68
C HIS A 273 -3.46 -3.38 13.88
N ILE A 274 -2.30 -3.50 14.54
CA ILE A 274 -1.00 -3.55 13.86
C ILE A 274 -0.46 -4.98 13.87
N PRO A 275 -0.36 -5.66 12.70
CA PRO A 275 -0.06 -7.09 12.66
C PRO A 275 1.39 -7.44 13.05
N ILE A 276 2.27 -6.44 13.11
CA ILE A 276 3.69 -6.60 13.46
C ILE A 276 4.02 -6.07 14.86
N ALA A 277 3.01 -5.86 15.71
CA ALA A 277 3.23 -5.46 17.10
C ALA A 277 4.10 -6.52 17.82
N PRO A 278 5.13 -6.12 18.58
CA PRO A 278 6.07 -7.06 19.19
C PRO A 278 5.44 -7.89 20.30
N ALA A 279 5.87 -9.13 20.47
CA ALA A 279 5.38 -9.98 21.55
C ALA A 279 5.52 -9.30 22.93
N GLY A 280 4.55 -9.54 23.82
CA GLY A 280 4.55 -8.98 25.17
C GLY A 280 4.21 -7.48 25.27
N TRP A 281 3.89 -6.79 24.15
CA TRP A 281 3.51 -5.38 24.18
C TRP A 281 2.36 -5.09 25.16
N ARG A 282 1.36 -5.97 25.26
CA ARG A 282 0.22 -5.82 26.18
C ARG A 282 0.66 -5.76 27.63
N ALA A 283 1.55 -6.66 28.03
CA ALA A 283 2.09 -6.67 29.39
C ALA A 283 2.85 -5.37 29.65
N ARG A 284 3.74 -4.96 28.72
CA ARG A 284 4.52 -3.72 28.85
C ARG A 284 3.64 -2.48 29.06
N VAL A 285 2.52 -2.38 28.32
CA VAL A 285 1.55 -1.28 28.49
C VAL A 285 0.80 -1.38 29.83
N ALA A 286 0.45 -2.59 30.26
CA ALA A 286 -0.26 -2.81 31.53
C ALA A 286 0.56 -2.39 32.75
N TRP A 287 1.89 -2.59 32.71
CA TRP A 287 2.81 -2.25 33.80
C TRP A 287 3.09 -0.74 33.93
N CYS A 288 2.66 0.09 32.99
CA CYS A 288 2.84 1.53 33.10
C CYS A 288 1.93 2.14 34.18
N ASN A 289 2.52 2.94 35.06
CA ASN A 289 1.90 3.68 36.15
C ASN A 289 2.00 5.20 35.97
N THR A 290 2.83 5.69 35.04
CA THR A 290 2.96 7.12 34.72
C THR A 290 2.74 7.38 33.22
N LEU A 291 2.41 8.63 32.86
CA LEU A 291 2.27 9.03 31.45
C LEU A 291 3.60 8.93 30.69
N GLU A 292 4.71 9.22 31.38
CA GLU A 292 6.06 9.10 30.83
C GLU A 292 6.39 7.65 30.47
N GLU A 293 6.06 6.70 31.35
CA GLU A 293 6.24 5.27 31.07
C GLU A 293 5.41 4.81 29.86
N VAL A 294 4.15 5.27 29.76
CA VAL A 294 3.30 4.92 28.59
C VAL A 294 3.89 5.49 27.30
N GLU A 295 4.39 6.72 27.33
CA GLU A 295 5.03 7.38 26.20
C GLU A 295 6.34 6.68 25.81
N GLN A 296 7.16 6.26 26.78
CA GLN A 296 8.37 5.47 26.53
C GLN A 296 8.06 4.09 25.92
N VAL A 297 7.04 3.39 26.45
CA VAL A 297 6.58 2.12 25.89
C VAL A 297 6.05 2.31 24.46
N ARG A 298 5.30 3.39 24.19
CA ARG A 298 4.87 3.75 22.84
C ARG A 298 6.07 3.90 21.90
N GLN A 299 7.03 4.75 22.25
CA GLN A 299 8.20 5.06 21.40
C GLN A 299 9.00 3.79 21.06
N THR A 300 9.39 3.02 22.07
CA THR A 300 10.17 1.79 21.88
C THR A 300 9.40 0.71 21.11
N THR A 301 8.08 0.61 21.30
CA THR A 301 7.23 -0.32 20.56
C THR A 301 7.12 0.09 19.09
N VAL A 302 6.95 1.39 18.82
CA VAL A 302 6.93 1.94 17.46
C VAL A 302 8.24 1.72 16.74
N GLU A 303 9.38 1.98 17.38
CA GLU A 303 10.70 1.74 16.79
C GLU A 303 10.88 0.27 16.40
N THR A 304 10.46 -0.65 17.27
CA THR A 304 10.51 -2.09 17.00
C THR A 304 9.63 -2.48 15.81
N MET A 305 8.42 -1.92 15.70
CA MET A 305 7.53 -2.13 14.56
C MET A 305 8.11 -1.57 13.26
N LEU A 306 8.68 -0.36 13.28
CA LEU A 306 9.31 0.25 12.12
C LEU A 306 10.56 -0.53 11.67
N ALA A 307 11.37 -1.03 12.60
CA ALA A 307 12.50 -1.91 12.30
C ALA A 307 12.03 -3.22 11.65
N THR A 308 10.95 -3.81 12.17
CA THR A 308 10.32 -5.00 11.58
C THR A 308 9.81 -4.73 10.17
N ALA A 309 9.07 -3.64 9.98
CA ALA A 309 8.57 -3.22 8.66
C ALA A 309 9.72 -3.06 7.65
N ARG A 310 10.78 -2.32 8.00
CA ARG A 310 11.98 -2.14 7.17
C ARG A 310 12.62 -3.47 6.78
N ARG A 311 12.72 -4.42 7.71
CA ARG A 311 13.25 -5.76 7.43
C ARG A 311 12.37 -6.51 6.43
N ARG A 312 11.03 -6.46 6.57
CA ARG A 312 10.09 -7.09 5.64
C ARG A 312 10.18 -6.49 4.24
N VAL A 313 10.21 -5.16 4.14
CA VAL A 313 10.38 -4.42 2.87
C VAL A 313 11.73 -4.78 2.22
N ARG A 314 12.83 -4.83 2.97
CA ARG A 314 14.15 -5.22 2.45
C ARG A 314 14.15 -6.64 1.89
N LEU A 315 13.62 -7.60 2.64
CA LEU A 315 13.53 -8.99 2.18
C LEU A 315 12.68 -9.13 0.92
N SER A 316 11.54 -8.44 0.86
CA SER A 316 10.65 -8.46 -0.30
C SER A 316 11.29 -7.81 -1.52
N SER A 317 11.84 -6.60 -1.38
CA SER A 317 12.47 -5.86 -2.49
C SER A 317 13.72 -6.57 -3.04
N THR A 318 14.51 -7.23 -2.19
CA THR A 318 15.62 -8.10 -2.65
C THR A 318 15.11 -9.28 -3.47
N ARG A 319 14.09 -9.99 -3.00
CA ARG A 319 13.51 -11.12 -3.74
C ARG A 319 12.93 -10.67 -5.08
N GLN A 320 12.26 -9.51 -5.12
CA GLN A 320 11.75 -8.92 -6.35
C GLN A 320 12.88 -8.56 -7.32
N LEU A 321 13.97 -7.97 -6.83
CA LEU A 321 15.12 -7.64 -7.66
C LEU A 321 15.72 -8.90 -8.30
N VAL A 322 16.02 -9.92 -7.48
CA VAL A 322 16.53 -11.22 -7.95
C VAL A 322 15.60 -11.83 -9.00
N TYR A 323 14.32 -11.94 -8.68
CA TYR A 323 13.33 -12.51 -9.58
C TYR A 323 13.20 -11.71 -10.89
N SER A 324 13.20 -10.38 -10.83
CA SER A 324 13.10 -9.52 -12.02
C SER A 324 14.30 -9.65 -12.95
N THR A 325 15.51 -9.83 -12.40
CA THR A 325 16.72 -10.08 -13.18
C THR A 325 16.60 -11.35 -14.02
N PHE A 326 16.02 -12.43 -13.46
CA PHE A 326 15.84 -13.70 -14.16
C PHE A 326 14.60 -13.77 -15.05
N SER A 327 13.51 -13.06 -14.70
CA SER A 327 12.20 -13.19 -15.34
C SER A 327 11.90 -12.21 -16.47
N VAL A 328 12.74 -11.23 -16.75
CA VAL A 328 12.53 -10.26 -17.86
C VAL A 328 13.64 -10.36 -18.93
N GLY A 329 14.66 -11.19 -18.68
CA GLY A 329 15.86 -11.30 -19.51
C GLY A 329 16.90 -10.19 -19.20
N PRO A 330 18.20 -10.47 -19.24
CA PRO A 330 19.24 -9.53 -18.79
C PRO A 330 19.18 -8.15 -19.46
N ALA A 331 18.90 -8.10 -20.76
CA ALA A 331 18.91 -6.86 -21.54
C ALA A 331 17.77 -5.88 -21.18
N LYS A 332 16.54 -6.37 -20.96
CA LYS A 332 15.39 -5.53 -20.57
C LYS A 332 15.45 -5.12 -19.10
N SER A 333 15.96 -6.00 -18.23
CA SER A 333 16.26 -5.68 -16.83
C SER A 333 17.31 -4.57 -16.74
N LEU A 334 18.36 -4.65 -17.58
CA LEU A 334 19.37 -3.60 -17.68
C LEU A 334 18.78 -2.28 -18.21
N ARG A 335 17.94 -2.32 -19.26
CA ARG A 335 17.24 -1.12 -19.78
C ARG A 335 16.35 -0.46 -18.72
N TYR A 336 15.57 -1.25 -17.99
CA TYR A 336 14.72 -0.74 -16.91
C TYR A 336 15.54 -0.15 -15.75
N ALA A 337 16.63 -0.82 -15.36
CA ALA A 337 17.56 -0.31 -14.35
C ALA A 337 18.22 1.00 -14.83
N LEU A 338 18.66 1.07 -16.08
CA LEU A 338 19.24 2.27 -16.70
C LEU A 338 18.24 3.43 -16.77
N GLU A 339 16.97 3.19 -17.13
CA GLU A 339 15.94 4.23 -17.10
C GLU A 339 15.69 4.76 -15.68
N LYS A 340 15.76 3.89 -14.67
CA LYS A 340 15.61 4.28 -13.26
C LYS A 340 16.82 5.05 -12.75
N LEU A 341 18.03 4.61 -13.09
CA LEU A 341 19.28 5.30 -12.79
C LEU A 341 19.31 6.68 -13.47
N LYS A 342 18.95 6.77 -14.76
CA LYS A 342 18.86 8.04 -15.49
C LYS A 342 17.88 9.00 -14.83
N LYS A 343 16.71 8.52 -14.38
CA LYS A 343 15.74 9.33 -13.61
C LYS A 343 16.29 9.76 -12.24
N GLY A 344 17.10 8.93 -11.59
CA GLY A 344 17.77 9.27 -10.33
C GLY A 344 18.84 10.36 -10.50
N VAL A 345 19.72 10.19 -11.50
CA VAL A 345 20.84 11.11 -11.81
C VAL A 345 20.35 12.46 -12.31
N LEU A 346 19.40 12.49 -13.25
CA LEU A 346 18.81 13.75 -13.76
C LEU A 346 18.16 14.58 -12.65
N SER A 347 17.56 13.93 -11.64
CA SER A 347 16.99 14.63 -10.49
C SER A 347 18.06 15.17 -9.52
N GLY A 348 19.28 14.63 -9.54
CA GLY A 348 20.42 15.12 -8.77
C GLY A 348 21.07 16.33 -9.42
N MET A 349 21.19 16.33 -10.76
CA MET A 349 21.79 17.43 -11.53
C MET A 349 20.93 18.70 -11.57
N VAL A 350 19.60 18.59 -11.54
CA VAL A 350 18.69 19.76 -11.49
C VAL A 350 18.75 20.49 -10.13
N ARG A 351 19.49 19.95 -9.15
CA ARG A 351 19.71 20.55 -7.83
C ARG A 351 21.18 20.95 -7.57
N GLY A 352 22.02 20.91 -8.61
CA GLY A 352 23.40 21.38 -8.56
C GLY A 352 23.49 22.88 -8.79
#